data_AF-A0A8H7X9H3-F1
#
_entry.id   AF-A0A8H7X9H3-F1
#
_cell.length_a   1.000
_cell.length_b   1.000
_cell.length_c   1.000
_cell.angle_alpha   90.00
_cell.angle_beta   90.00
_cell.angle_gamma   90.00
#
_symmetry.space_group_name_H-M   'P 1'
#
loop_
_entity.id
_entity.type
_entity.pdbx_description
1 polymer ?
#
loop_
_entity_poly.entity_id
_entity_poly.type
_entity_poly.pdbx_seq_one_letter_code
_entity_poly.pdbx_strand_id
1 'polypeptide(L)'
;MRFQTILIALAAGLANAKTFHPISLDPAAEIRNVLAHYCIILDTKTYGDLSSVYTADAVANFTTIGLGVLSGLPAIQKAMNTSLFGIPTQHAMTTSYISDIKKNEAIVIT
;
A
#
# COMPACT_ATOMS: atom_id res chain seq x y z
N MET A 1 57.98 -20.36 23.36
CA MET A 1 57.03 -19.24 23.52
C MET A 1 57.15 -18.29 22.34
N ARG A 2 56.11 -18.17 21.52
CA ARG A 2 55.73 -16.99 20.70
C ARG A 2 54.41 -17.31 20.00
N PHE A 3 53.35 -16.58 20.38
CA PHE A 3 52.04 -16.59 19.72
C PHE A 3 52.09 -15.69 18.49
N GLN A 4 51.58 -16.14 17.33
CA GLN A 4 51.08 -15.26 16.27
C GLN A 4 49.83 -15.85 15.61
N THR A 5 48.70 -15.38 16.11
CA THR A 5 47.51 -14.84 15.43
C THR A 5 47.12 -15.39 14.05
N ILE A 6 45.94 -16.04 14.03
CA ILE A 6 45.10 -16.26 12.85
C ILE A 6 44.68 -14.90 12.29
N LEU A 7 45.02 -14.62 11.02
CA LEU A 7 44.40 -13.54 10.26
C LEU A 7 44.02 -14.06 8.87
N ILE A 8 42.88 -14.72 8.78
CA ILE A 8 42.20 -14.92 7.49
C ILE A 8 40.76 -14.46 7.67
N ALA A 9 40.29 -13.71 6.67
CA ALA A 9 38.94 -13.19 6.48
C ALA A 9 38.68 -11.78 7.04
N LEU A 10 39.21 -10.75 6.35
CA LEU A 10 38.47 -9.48 6.21
C LEU A 10 38.98 -8.62 5.03
N ALA A 11 38.99 -9.15 3.81
CA ALA A 11 39.34 -8.34 2.62
C ALA A 11 38.34 -8.41 1.45
N ALA A 12 37.32 -9.27 1.51
CA ALA A 12 36.31 -9.36 0.44
C ALA A 12 35.01 -8.57 0.74
N GLY A 13 34.87 -7.98 1.94
CA GLY A 13 33.62 -7.35 2.39
C GLY A 13 33.51 -5.83 2.17
N LEU A 14 34.60 -5.13 1.80
CA LEU A 14 34.64 -3.66 1.81
C LEU A 14 34.55 -2.99 0.43
N ALA A 15 34.60 -3.75 -0.67
CA ALA A 15 34.58 -3.17 -2.01
C ALA A 15 33.17 -2.91 -2.58
N ASN A 16 32.11 -3.50 -2.01
CA ASN A 16 30.73 -3.33 -2.50
C ASN A 16 29.87 -2.36 -1.66
N ALA A 17 30.41 -1.74 -0.61
CA ALA A 17 29.66 -0.82 0.25
C ALA A 17 29.62 0.63 -0.27
N LYS A 18 29.58 0.83 -1.60
CA LYS A 18 29.53 2.17 -2.21
C LYS A 18 28.50 2.29 -3.34
N THR A 19 27.27 1.87 -3.07
CA THR A 19 26.06 2.51 -3.61
C THR A 19 24.92 2.25 -2.65
N PHE A 20 24.87 3.01 -1.56
CA PHE A 20 23.58 3.24 -0.92
C PHE A 20 22.79 4.08 -1.93
N HIS A 21 22.00 3.42 -2.77
CA HIS A 21 20.96 4.15 -3.48
C HIS A 21 20.04 4.72 -2.39
N PRO A 22 19.86 6.06 -2.32
CA PRO A 22 18.78 6.58 -1.49
C PRO A 22 17.51 5.83 -1.88
N ILE A 23 16.64 5.53 -0.91
CA ILE A 23 15.32 4.98 -1.19
C ILE A 23 14.67 5.97 -2.17
N SER A 24 14.73 5.63 -3.45
CA SER A 24 14.00 6.33 -4.48
C SER A 24 12.55 6.04 -4.18
N LEU A 25 11.76 7.09 -3.99
CA LEU A 25 10.31 6.95 -3.92
C LEU A 25 9.88 6.49 -5.30
N ASP A 26 9.72 5.18 -5.48
CA ASP A 26 9.06 4.61 -6.66
C ASP A 26 7.57 4.92 -6.50
N PRO A 27 6.98 5.81 -7.32
CA PRO A 27 5.57 6.15 -7.20
C PRO A 27 4.68 4.92 -7.33
N ALA A 28 5.10 3.90 -8.10
CA ALA A 28 4.36 2.67 -8.22
C ALA A 28 4.35 1.86 -6.91
N ALA A 29 5.45 1.88 -6.14
CA ALA A 29 5.52 1.25 -4.83
C ALA A 29 4.64 1.97 -3.80
N GLU A 30 4.61 3.31 -3.82
CA GLU A 30 3.72 4.10 -2.95
C GLU A 30 2.25 3.81 -3.24
N ILE A 31 1.86 3.79 -4.52
CA ILE A 31 0.50 3.44 -4.95
C ILE A 31 0.12 2.03 -4.47
N ARG A 32 1.00 1.04 -4.65
CA ARG A 32 0.76 -0.33 -4.15
C ARG A 32 0.60 -0.37 -2.63
N ASN A 33 1.36 0.45 -1.90
CA ASN A 33 1.24 0.54 -0.45
C ASN A 33 -0.13 1.12 -0.02
N VAL A 34 -0.62 2.15 -0.73
CA VAL A 34 -1.97 2.69 -0.51
C VAL A 34 -3.05 1.61 -0.73
N LEU A 35 -2.95 0.84 -1.82
CA LEU A 35 -3.89 -0.25 -2.12
C LEU A 35 -3.84 -1.36 -1.07
N ALA A 36 -2.64 -1.75 -0.64
CA ALA A 36 -2.48 -2.76 0.41
C ALA A 36 -3.08 -2.27 1.75
N HIS A 37 -2.84 -1.02 2.11
CA HIS A 37 -3.39 -0.44 3.33
C HIS A 37 -4.93 -0.35 3.29
N TYR A 38 -5.51 -0.03 2.13
CA TYR A 38 -6.95 -0.11 1.92
C TYR A 38 -7.51 -1.52 2.22
N CYS A 39 -6.89 -2.57 1.69
CA CYS A 39 -7.31 -3.95 1.98
C CYS A 39 -7.23 -4.28 3.48
N ILE A 40 -6.15 -3.86 4.15
CA ILE A 40 -5.99 -4.06 5.60
C ILE A 40 -7.14 -3.38 6.36
N ILE A 41 -7.46 -2.12 6.05
CA ILE A 41 -8.56 -1.38 6.68
C ILE A 41 -9.90 -2.10 6.51
N LEU A 42 -10.16 -2.64 5.31
CA LEU A 42 -11.38 -3.42 5.07
C LEU A 42 -11.40 -4.69 5.91
N ASP A 43 -10.31 -5.43 5.96
CA ASP A 43 -10.24 -6.73 6.63
C ASP A 43 -10.30 -6.60 8.16
N THR A 44 -9.60 -5.61 8.73
CA THR A 44 -9.62 -5.29 10.17
C THR A 44 -10.82 -4.47 10.61
N LYS A 45 -11.65 -3.99 9.65
CA LYS A 45 -12.86 -3.20 9.90
C LYS A 45 -12.58 -1.84 10.54
N THR A 46 -11.38 -1.29 10.40
CA THR A 46 -10.98 0.01 10.98
C THR A 46 -11.33 1.19 10.07
N TYR A 47 -12.59 1.29 9.62
CA TYR A 47 -13.00 2.23 8.57
C TYR A 47 -12.73 3.72 8.85
N GLY A 48 -12.56 4.11 10.12
CA GLY A 48 -12.09 5.45 10.48
C GLY A 48 -10.76 5.83 9.82
N ASP A 49 -9.92 4.83 9.56
CA ASP A 49 -8.58 4.97 8.98
C ASP A 49 -8.60 5.14 7.45
N LEU A 50 -9.77 5.07 6.80
CA LEU A 50 -9.89 5.29 5.35
C LEU A 50 -9.40 6.67 4.90
N SER A 51 -9.30 7.65 5.82
CA SER A 51 -8.68 8.96 5.55
C SER A 51 -7.17 8.89 5.24
N SER A 52 -6.52 7.77 5.54
CA SER A 52 -5.10 7.53 5.20
C SER A 52 -4.89 7.08 3.75
N VAL A 53 -5.96 6.68 3.04
CA VAL A 53 -5.89 6.15 1.66
C VAL A 53 -6.85 6.84 0.69
N TYR A 54 -7.81 7.62 1.19
CA TYR A 54 -8.73 8.42 0.38
C TYR A 54 -8.64 9.91 0.71
N THR A 55 -8.90 10.75 -0.31
CA THR A 55 -9.20 12.17 -0.11
C THR A 55 -10.59 12.33 0.52
N ALA A 56 -10.83 13.47 1.18
CA ALA A 56 -12.11 13.72 1.85
C ALA A 56 -13.31 13.73 0.88
N ASP A 57 -13.07 14.09 -0.38
CA ASP A 57 -14.02 14.19 -1.48
C ASP A 57 -14.04 12.94 -2.39
N ALA A 58 -13.44 11.82 -1.96
CA ALA A 58 -13.40 10.58 -2.74
C ALA A 58 -14.79 10.13 -3.19
N VAL A 59 -14.86 9.60 -4.42
CA VAL A 59 -16.08 9.08 -5.03
C VAL A 59 -15.92 7.58 -5.30
N ALA A 60 -16.81 6.76 -4.75
CA ALA A 60 -16.87 5.33 -5.03
C ALA A 60 -18.12 5.01 -5.85
N ASN A 61 -17.92 4.45 -7.05
CA ASN A 61 -19.01 4.06 -7.93
C ASN A 61 -19.26 2.55 -7.83
N PHE A 62 -20.35 2.19 -7.17
CA PHE A 62 -20.79 0.81 -6.96
C PHE A 62 -22.17 0.55 -7.60
N THR A 63 -22.50 1.25 -8.68
CA THR A 63 -23.79 1.08 -9.39
C THR A 63 -23.99 -0.36 -9.90
N THR A 64 -22.90 -1.06 -10.23
CA THR A 64 -22.93 -2.45 -10.72
C THR A 64 -23.39 -3.46 -9.67
N ILE A 65 -23.26 -3.14 -8.38
CA ILE A 65 -23.67 -3.99 -7.25
C ILE A 65 -24.85 -3.40 -6.46
N GLY A 66 -25.52 -2.38 -7.00
CA GLY A 66 -26.74 -1.80 -6.43
C GLY A 66 -26.54 -0.81 -5.28
N LEU A 67 -25.31 -0.43 -4.94
CA LEU A 67 -25.02 0.56 -3.88
C LEU A 67 -25.00 2.02 -4.39
N GLY A 68 -25.08 2.23 -5.70
CA GLY A 68 -25.09 3.55 -6.32
C GLY A 68 -23.72 4.26 -6.28
N VAL A 69 -23.74 5.59 -6.30
CA VAL A 69 -22.53 6.42 -6.23
C VAL A 69 -22.43 7.02 -4.83
N LEU A 70 -21.31 6.74 -4.14
CA LEU A 70 -21.01 7.26 -2.81
C LEU A 70 -20.06 8.44 -2.96
N SER A 71 -20.44 9.60 -2.42
CA SER A 71 -19.64 10.83 -2.50
C SER A 71 -19.18 11.27 -1.12
N GLY A 72 -17.86 11.39 -0.96
CA GLY A 72 -17.20 11.78 0.28
C GLY A 72 -16.93 10.61 1.23
N LEU A 73 -15.87 10.78 2.01
CA LEU A 73 -15.37 9.75 2.93
C LEU A 73 -16.43 9.24 3.94
N PRO A 74 -17.30 10.08 4.56
CA PRO A 74 -18.31 9.60 5.49
C PRO A 74 -19.33 8.64 4.85
N ALA A 75 -19.69 8.87 3.58
CA ALA A 75 -20.61 7.99 2.86
C ALA A 75 -19.98 6.62 2.59
N ILE A 76 -18.71 6.61 2.17
CA ILE A 76 -17.93 5.39 1.93
C ILE A 76 -17.79 4.58 3.23
N GLN A 77 -17.39 5.23 4.33
CA GLN A 77 -17.24 4.60 5.65
C GLN A 77 -18.53 3.94 6.12
N LYS A 78 -19.67 4.65 6.02
CA LYS A 78 -20.98 4.12 6.40
C LYS A 78 -21.37 2.91 5.56
N ALA A 79 -21.12 2.96 4.25
CA ALA A 79 -21.42 1.87 3.33
C ALA A 79 -20.55 0.63 3.60
N MET A 80 -19.24 0.80 3.84
CA MET A 80 -18.34 -0.32 4.17
C MET A 80 -18.74 -0.97 5.49
N ASN A 81 -19.01 -0.17 6.52
CA ASN A 81 -19.47 -0.68 7.81
C ASN A 81 -20.75 -1.49 7.68
N THR A 82 -21.74 -0.97 6.95
CA THR A 82 -23.01 -1.66 6.73
C THR A 82 -22.83 -2.95 5.91
N SER A 83 -22.08 -2.90 4.81
CA SER A 83 -21.99 -4.00 3.85
C SER A 83 -21.17 -5.18 4.34
N LEU A 84 -20.19 -4.94 5.21
CA LEU A 84 -19.25 -5.96 5.71
C LEU A 84 -19.47 -6.28 7.20
N PHE A 85 -20.56 -5.79 7.80
CA PHE A 85 -20.84 -5.97 9.22
C PHE A 85 -20.93 -7.46 9.58
N GLY A 86 -20.11 -7.89 10.54
CA GLY A 86 -20.12 -9.28 11.04
C GLY A 86 -19.57 -10.32 10.06
N ILE A 87 -19.02 -9.89 8.92
CA ILE A 87 -18.47 -10.78 7.89
C ILE A 87 -16.93 -10.75 7.98
N PRO A 88 -16.28 -11.88 8.28
CA PRO A 88 -14.84 -12.02 8.09
C PRO A 88 -14.49 -11.88 6.60
N THR A 89 -13.52 -11.05 6.28
CA THR A 89 -13.09 -10.82 4.88
C THR A 89 -11.58 -10.96 4.75
N GLN A 90 -11.15 -11.22 3.52
CA GLN A 90 -9.76 -11.10 3.09
C GLN A 90 -9.76 -10.51 1.68
N HIS A 91 -9.20 -9.31 1.51
CA HIS A 91 -9.12 -8.64 0.21
C HIS A 91 -7.75 -8.84 -0.43
N ALA A 92 -7.67 -9.77 -1.38
CA ALA A 92 -6.44 -10.06 -2.12
C ALA A 92 -6.21 -9.02 -3.22
N MET A 93 -5.25 -8.12 -3.02
CA MET A 93 -4.76 -7.23 -4.08
C MET A 93 -3.69 -7.98 -4.88
N THR A 94 -4.06 -8.50 -6.05
CA THR A 94 -3.19 -9.38 -6.85
C THR A 94 -2.48 -8.60 -7.96
N THR A 95 -2.79 -8.89 -9.23
CA THR A 95 -2.21 -8.20 -10.38
C THR A 95 -2.73 -6.78 -10.43
N SER A 96 -1.82 -5.79 -10.38
CA SER A 96 -2.19 -4.39 -10.57
C SER A 96 -1.39 -3.77 -11.71
N TYR A 97 -2.09 -3.14 -12.65
CA TYR A 97 -1.50 -2.35 -13.71
C TYR A 97 -1.61 -0.86 -13.34
N ILE A 98 -0.47 -0.18 -13.30
CA ILE A 98 -0.38 1.26 -12.95
C ILE A 98 0.06 2.01 -14.21
N SER A 99 -0.72 3.00 -14.63
CA SER A 99 -0.46 3.84 -15.80
C SER A 99 -0.67 5.32 -15.49
N ASP A 100 -0.27 6.17 -16.45
CA ASP A 100 -0.56 7.61 -16.44
C ASP A 100 -0.09 8.35 -15.18
N ILE A 101 1.02 7.90 -14.59
CA ILE A 101 1.61 8.50 -13.39
C ILE A 101 2.04 9.94 -13.71
N LYS A 102 1.41 10.89 -13.02
CA LYS A 102 1.73 12.31 -13.02
C LYS A 102 1.98 12.74 -11.57
N LYS A 103 2.29 14.02 -11.38
CA LYS A 103 2.67 14.57 -10.06
C LYS A 103 1.66 14.27 -8.94
N ASN A 104 0.36 14.33 -9.22
CA ASN A 104 -0.71 14.21 -8.22
C ASN A 104 -1.80 13.20 -8.61
N GLU A 105 -1.59 12.41 -9.65
CA GLU A 105 -2.60 11.47 -10.15
C GLU A 105 -1.93 10.28 -10.84
N ALA A 106 -2.60 9.13 -10.78
CA ALA A 106 -2.25 7.92 -11.50
C ALA A 106 -3.53 7.10 -11.71
N ILE A 107 -3.50 6.20 -12.69
CA ILE A 107 -4.58 5.25 -12.94
C ILE A 107 -4.10 3.86 -12.51
N VAL A 108 -4.95 3.16 -11.77
CA VAL A 108 -4.70 1.79 -11.31
C VAL A 108 -5.86 0.90 -11.72
N ILE A 109 -5.53 -0.26 -12.30
CA ILE A 109 -6.48 -1.34 -12.58
C ILE A 109 -6.05 -2.54 -11.74
N THR A 110 -6.99 -3.10 -10.97
CA THR A 110 -6.79 -4.19 -9.99
C THR A 110 -7.75 -5.33 -10.22
#